data_AF-A0A8H5WVG6-F1
#
_entry.id   AF-A0A8H5WVG6-F1
#
_cell.length_a   1.000
_cell.length_b   1.000
_cell.length_c   1.000
_cell.angle_alpha   90.00
_cell.angle_beta   90.00
_cell.angle_gamma   90.00
#
_symmetry.space_group_name_H-M   'P 1'
#
loop_
_entity.id
_entity.type
_entity.pdbx_description
1 polymer ?
#
loop_
_entity_poly.entity_id
_entity_poly.type
_entity_poly.pdbx_seq_one_letter_code
_entity_poly.pdbx_strand_id
1 'polypeptide(L)'
;MAASSFPSFPRLPTELRLQIWIVACVSHQPDGHGIHYIDVEPTSTEGTLSPSSTFVACLAEGDKDSACLRNGGLWTACKESRDVMIRYSRVDNHDCARISIRGKGEDWDSPVNPTHDIFCIRSKAWNTHDNHAEGWQIQLPDLSPRGSQTTNIQNIAFEFDQSWTKDLPKCYYDLMSETSARGFLSRLLYNTFLNDSTTPQIWIIVKNGQWTIDPYRPRPTNPWHDYDTDYVPVTPYFSCPHCLSSHEFDGVFQSAKSFRNSLDALGGACEKDYRNSSPLYDDAEHGAIYDSFGTLVGVKFLAHRDMQIDLCIGPGPDDDGREEEEDGREHEEEDDSDLEF
;
A
#
# COMPACT_ATOMS: atom_id res chain seq x y z
N MET A 1 11.72 -56.26 18.94
CA MET A 1 10.84 -55.10 19.11
C MET A 1 10.23 -54.80 17.74
N ALA A 2 8.92 -54.96 17.59
CA ALA A 2 8.26 -54.63 16.32
C ALA A 2 8.23 -53.10 16.19
N ALA A 3 8.73 -52.58 15.07
CA ALA A 3 8.60 -51.16 14.75
C ALA A 3 7.11 -50.85 14.66
N SER A 4 6.59 -50.02 15.58
CA SER A 4 5.23 -49.51 15.49
C SER A 4 5.15 -48.62 14.25
N SER A 5 4.62 -49.15 13.15
CA SER A 5 4.37 -48.33 11.97
C SER A 5 3.21 -47.40 12.29
N PHE A 6 3.45 -46.09 12.25
CA PHE A 6 2.37 -45.12 12.34
C PHE A 6 1.38 -45.35 11.19
N PRO A 7 0.05 -45.38 11.45
CA PRO A 7 -0.93 -45.47 10.39
C PRO A 7 -0.75 -44.29 9.42
N SER A 8 -0.93 -44.52 8.12
CA SER A 8 -0.97 -43.42 7.16
C SER A 8 -2.09 -42.44 7.51
N PHE A 9 -1.89 -41.15 7.22
CA PHE A 9 -2.83 -40.08 7.59
C PHE A 9 -4.30 -40.40 7.27
N PRO A 10 -4.67 -40.93 6.08
CA PRO A 10 -6.07 -41.24 5.76
C PRO A 10 -6.70 -42.35 6.62
N ARG A 11 -5.89 -43.13 7.35
CA ARG A 11 -6.33 -44.23 8.21
C ARG A 11 -6.38 -43.85 9.68
N LEU A 12 -6.01 -42.62 10.03
CA LEU A 12 -6.15 -42.11 11.38
C LEU A 12 -7.64 -41.92 11.74
N PRO A 13 -8.03 -42.11 13.01
CA PRO A 13 -9.31 -41.66 13.53
C PRO A 13 -9.60 -40.21 13.14
N THR A 14 -10.88 -39.92 12.86
CA THR A 14 -11.32 -38.60 12.39
C THR A 14 -10.89 -37.48 13.33
N GLU A 15 -10.95 -37.70 14.63
CA GLU A 15 -10.55 -36.75 15.66
C GLU A 15 -9.07 -36.36 15.53
N LEU A 16 -8.19 -37.34 15.27
CA LEU A 16 -6.77 -37.09 15.07
C LEU A 16 -6.49 -36.38 13.75
N ARG A 17 -7.20 -36.73 12.67
CA ARG A 17 -7.07 -36.02 11.38
C ARG A 17 -7.46 -34.56 11.50
N LEU A 18 -8.59 -34.28 12.17
CA LEU A 18 -9.05 -32.92 12.44
C LEU A 18 -8.08 -32.14 13.32
N GLN A 19 -7.54 -32.76 14.38
CA GLN A 19 -6.52 -32.12 15.23
C GLN A 19 -5.26 -31.77 14.43
N ILE A 20 -4.78 -32.68 13.57
CA ILE A 20 -3.63 -32.41 12.72
C ILE A 20 -3.93 -31.25 11.76
N TRP A 21 -5.11 -31.20 11.14
CA TRP A 21 -5.48 -30.07 10.29
C TRP A 21 -5.54 -28.75 11.05
N ILE A 22 -6.18 -28.73 12.22
CA ILE A 22 -6.27 -27.52 13.07
C ILE A 22 -4.89 -27.03 13.48
N VAL A 23 -3.98 -27.94 13.85
CA VAL A 23 -2.60 -27.60 14.23
C VAL A 23 -1.76 -27.17 13.02
N ALA A 24 -2.06 -27.70 11.83
CA ALA A 24 -1.37 -27.34 10.60
C ALA A 24 -1.77 -25.96 10.06
N CYS A 25 -2.96 -25.45 10.41
CA CYS A 25 -3.34 -24.08 10.12
C CYS A 25 -2.31 -23.12 10.72
N VAL A 26 -1.62 -22.35 9.88
CA VAL A 26 -0.83 -21.21 10.39
C VAL A 26 -1.81 -20.31 11.11
N SER A 27 -1.61 -20.14 12.43
CA SER A 27 -2.54 -19.45 13.33
C SER A 27 -3.01 -18.16 12.68
N HIS A 28 -4.29 -18.15 12.27
CA HIS A 28 -4.99 -16.95 11.84
C HIS A 28 -5.02 -16.06 13.07
N GLN A 29 -4.12 -15.08 13.13
CA GLN A 29 -4.19 -14.10 14.21
C GLN A 29 -5.50 -13.34 14.02
N PRO A 30 -6.34 -13.20 15.06
CA PRO A 30 -7.58 -12.41 14.98
C PRO A 30 -7.32 -10.97 14.53
N ASP A 31 -6.12 -10.44 14.84
CA ASP A 31 -5.61 -9.14 14.40
C ASP A 31 -4.73 -9.23 13.13
N GLY A 32 -4.87 -10.34 12.38
CA GLY A 32 -4.10 -10.60 11.18
C GLY A 32 -4.45 -9.60 10.09
N HIS A 33 -3.45 -8.86 9.63
CA HIS A 33 -3.59 -7.86 8.59
C HIS A 33 -3.06 -8.41 7.26
N GLY A 34 -3.95 -8.96 6.42
CA GLY A 34 -3.55 -9.54 5.14
C GLY A 34 -3.43 -8.50 4.03
N ILE A 35 -2.44 -8.68 3.15
CA ILE A 35 -2.37 -8.01 1.85
C ILE A 35 -2.74 -9.02 0.77
N HIS A 36 -3.75 -8.70 -0.04
CA HIS A 36 -4.22 -9.55 -1.14
C HIS A 36 -4.12 -8.79 -2.46
N TYR A 37 -3.56 -9.44 -3.46
CA TYR A 37 -3.42 -8.89 -4.81
C TYR A 37 -4.62 -9.33 -5.65
N ILE A 38 -5.39 -8.35 -6.11
CA ILE A 38 -6.69 -8.57 -6.74
C ILE A 38 -6.73 -8.04 -8.16
N ASP A 39 -7.43 -8.71 -9.04
CA ASP A 39 -7.90 -8.12 -10.29
C ASP A 39 -9.30 -7.51 -10.05
N VAL A 40 -9.52 -6.32 -10.60
CA VAL A 40 -10.83 -5.63 -10.55
C VAL A 40 -11.45 -5.59 -11.93
N GLU A 41 -12.69 -6.05 -12.03
CA GLU A 41 -13.47 -6.00 -13.26
C GLU A 41 -14.78 -5.24 -13.03
N PRO A 42 -15.20 -4.36 -13.96
CA PRO A 42 -16.48 -3.68 -13.84
C PRO A 42 -17.61 -4.71 -13.88
N THR A 43 -18.61 -4.55 -13.02
CA THR A 43 -19.78 -5.43 -13.06
C THR A 43 -20.54 -5.19 -14.36
N SER A 44 -20.57 -6.18 -15.25
CA SER A 44 -21.42 -6.17 -16.44
C SER A 44 -22.87 -6.45 -16.02
N THR A 45 -23.48 -5.56 -15.24
CA THR A 45 -24.90 -5.67 -14.90
C THR A 45 -25.71 -5.15 -16.08
N GLU A 46 -25.74 -5.93 -17.16
CA GLU A 46 -26.70 -5.73 -18.25
C GLU A 46 -28.11 -5.81 -17.65
N GLY A 47 -28.72 -4.65 -17.39
CA GLY A 47 -30.12 -4.54 -16.97
C GLY A 47 -30.38 -3.88 -15.62
N THR A 48 -29.37 -3.43 -14.88
CA THR A 48 -29.59 -2.56 -13.70
C THR A 48 -28.75 -1.31 -13.86
N LEU A 49 -29.42 -0.17 -14.07
CA LEU A 49 -28.84 1.17 -14.01
C LEU A 49 -28.43 1.44 -12.55
N SER A 50 -27.36 0.80 -12.08
CA SER A 50 -26.73 1.21 -10.83
C SER A 50 -26.02 2.54 -11.12
N PRO A 51 -26.35 3.61 -10.40
CA PRO A 51 -25.73 4.91 -10.64
C PRO A 51 -24.28 4.99 -10.11
N SER A 52 -23.84 3.98 -9.34
CA SER A 52 -22.46 3.81 -8.87
C SER A 52 -21.68 2.86 -9.79
N SER A 53 -20.43 3.21 -10.09
CA SER A 53 -19.46 2.32 -10.73
C SER A 53 -19.04 1.22 -9.74
N THR A 54 -19.56 0.01 -9.94
CA THR A 54 -19.28 -1.16 -9.11
C THR A 54 -18.25 -2.08 -9.78
N PHE A 55 -17.26 -2.52 -9.00
CA PHE A 55 -16.24 -3.47 -9.42
C PHE A 55 -16.30 -4.73 -8.57
N VAL A 56 -16.16 -5.90 -9.20
CA VAL A 56 -15.96 -7.16 -8.48
C VAL A 56 -14.48 -7.48 -8.44
N ALA A 57 -13.99 -7.75 -7.23
CA ALA A 57 -12.62 -8.15 -7.00
C ALA A 57 -12.48 -9.68 -7.01
N CYS A 58 -11.47 -10.18 -7.71
CA CYS A 58 -11.05 -11.59 -7.71
C CYS A 58 -9.55 -11.67 -7.41
N LEU A 59 -9.02 -12.84 -7.00
CA LEU A 59 -7.57 -12.99 -6.86
C LEU A 59 -6.90 -12.75 -8.21
N ALA A 60 -5.83 -11.96 -8.22
CA ALA A 60 -5.13 -11.63 -9.44
C ALA A 60 -4.61 -12.89 -10.14
N GLU A 61 -4.75 -12.95 -11.47
CA GLU A 61 -4.39 -14.15 -12.21
C GLU A 61 -2.89 -14.45 -12.11
N GLY A 62 -2.54 -15.66 -11.66
CA GLY A 62 -1.16 -16.08 -11.49
C GLY A 62 -0.50 -15.52 -10.23
N ASP A 63 -1.26 -14.88 -9.35
CA ASP A 63 -0.76 -14.39 -8.07
C ASP A 63 -0.23 -15.54 -7.19
N LYS A 64 0.85 -15.21 -6.49
CA LYS A 64 1.53 -16.10 -5.54
C LYS A 64 1.82 -15.39 -4.23
N ASP A 65 1.55 -14.10 -4.17
CA ASP A 65 2.03 -13.23 -3.12
C ASP A 65 0.91 -12.87 -2.14
N SER A 66 -0.37 -13.18 -2.40
CA SER A 66 -1.44 -12.83 -1.46
C SER A 66 -1.37 -13.61 -0.15
N ALA A 67 -1.72 -12.93 0.95
CA ALA A 67 -1.77 -13.53 2.30
C ALA A 67 -2.70 -14.75 2.38
N CYS A 68 -3.82 -14.75 1.64
CA CYS A 68 -4.75 -15.88 1.55
C CYS A 68 -4.10 -17.17 1.04
N LEU A 69 -2.97 -17.07 0.33
CA LEU A 69 -2.22 -18.20 -0.21
C LEU A 69 -1.24 -18.82 0.80
N ARG A 70 -0.98 -18.20 1.96
CA ARG A 70 -0.08 -18.76 3.02
C ARG A 70 -0.48 -20.19 3.40
N ASN A 71 -1.77 -20.44 3.48
CA ASN A 71 -2.34 -21.76 3.78
C ASN A 71 -2.75 -22.54 2.52
N GLY A 72 -2.24 -22.17 1.33
CA GLY A 72 -2.63 -22.74 0.04
C GLY A 72 -2.43 -24.27 -0.04
N GLY A 73 -1.42 -24.80 0.64
CA GLY A 73 -1.23 -26.25 0.77
C GLY A 73 -2.39 -26.96 1.47
N LEU A 74 -2.99 -26.34 2.50
CA LEU A 74 -4.16 -26.86 3.20
C LEU A 74 -5.43 -26.73 2.35
N TRP A 75 -5.60 -25.58 1.70
CA TRP A 75 -6.72 -25.34 0.80
C TRP A 75 -6.77 -26.32 -0.39
N THR A 76 -5.61 -26.81 -0.84
CA THR A 76 -5.51 -27.73 -1.98
C THR A 76 -5.35 -29.20 -1.61
N ALA A 77 -5.15 -29.52 -0.32
CA ALA A 77 -4.87 -30.89 0.12
C ALA A 77 -6.04 -31.86 -0.12
N CYS A 78 -7.20 -31.58 0.48
CA CYS A 78 -8.42 -32.36 0.31
C CYS A 78 -9.65 -31.60 0.86
N LYS A 79 -10.86 -32.10 0.58
CA LYS A 79 -12.12 -31.52 1.09
C LYS A 79 -12.14 -31.36 2.61
N GLU A 80 -11.64 -32.34 3.35
CA GLU A 80 -11.61 -32.27 4.82
C GLU A 80 -10.72 -31.13 5.33
N SER A 81 -9.56 -30.92 4.71
CA SER A 81 -8.67 -29.81 5.07
C SER A 81 -9.35 -28.47 4.80
N ARG A 82 -10.02 -28.31 3.63
CA ARG A 82 -10.82 -27.11 3.31
C ARG A 82 -11.95 -26.85 4.31
N ASP A 83 -12.70 -27.89 4.68
CA ASP A 83 -13.81 -27.76 5.62
C ASP A 83 -13.31 -27.30 7.02
N VAL A 84 -12.12 -27.76 7.43
CA VAL A 84 -11.46 -27.28 8.66
C VAL A 84 -11.03 -25.83 8.52
N MET A 85 -10.36 -25.47 7.42
CA MET A 85 -9.92 -24.09 7.15
C MET A 85 -11.08 -23.11 7.20
N ILE A 86 -12.19 -23.41 6.53
CA ILE A 86 -13.41 -22.58 6.51
C ILE A 86 -13.99 -22.40 7.92
N ARG A 87 -13.97 -23.44 8.75
CA ARG A 87 -14.48 -23.34 10.13
C ARG A 87 -13.53 -22.53 11.01
N TYR A 88 -12.24 -22.72 10.84
CA TYR A 88 -11.21 -22.06 11.65
C TYR A 88 -11.09 -20.57 11.32
N SER A 89 -11.32 -20.18 10.07
CA SER A 89 -11.38 -18.78 9.65
C SER A 89 -12.65 -18.04 10.09
N ARG A 90 -13.71 -18.78 10.44
CA ARG A 90 -15.04 -18.22 10.80
C ARG A 90 -15.17 -17.83 12.27
N VAL A 91 -14.09 -17.89 13.04
CA VAL A 91 -14.24 -17.94 14.50
C VAL A 91 -14.81 -16.67 15.11
N ASP A 92 -14.70 -15.45 14.55
CA ASP A 92 -15.24 -14.27 15.27
C ASP A 92 -15.60 -12.99 14.48
N ASN A 93 -16.06 -12.96 13.22
CA ASN A 93 -16.53 -11.67 12.66
C ASN A 93 -17.62 -11.70 11.57
N HIS A 94 -18.52 -10.71 11.65
CA HIS A 94 -19.55 -10.39 10.65
C HIS A 94 -19.01 -9.65 9.41
N ASP A 95 -17.71 -9.37 9.37
CA ASP A 95 -17.00 -8.64 8.30
C ASP A 95 -16.14 -9.59 7.43
N CYS A 96 -16.60 -10.81 7.18
CA CYS A 96 -15.87 -11.76 6.33
C CYS A 96 -16.44 -11.74 4.91
N ALA A 97 -15.59 -11.52 3.91
CA ALA A 97 -15.90 -11.74 2.51
C ALA A 97 -14.99 -12.82 1.93
N ARG A 98 -15.26 -13.25 0.69
CA ARG A 98 -14.42 -14.22 0.01
C ARG A 98 -13.73 -13.62 -1.19
N ILE A 99 -12.51 -14.09 -1.42
CA ILE A 99 -11.81 -13.94 -2.68
C ILE A 99 -11.78 -15.29 -3.39
N SER A 100 -12.25 -15.32 -4.63
CA SER A 100 -12.25 -16.54 -5.44
C SER A 100 -10.87 -16.79 -6.01
N ILE A 101 -10.38 -18.03 -5.85
CA ILE A 101 -9.05 -18.47 -6.24
C ILE A 101 -9.21 -19.54 -7.31
N ARG A 102 -8.71 -19.23 -8.50
CA ARG A 102 -8.81 -20.10 -9.67
C ARG A 102 -7.80 -21.24 -9.59
N GLY A 103 -8.29 -22.48 -9.47
CA GLY A 103 -7.47 -23.69 -9.37
C GLY A 103 -7.39 -24.48 -10.68
N LYS A 104 -6.42 -25.40 -10.82
CA LYS A 104 -6.30 -26.31 -11.99
C LYS A 104 -7.41 -27.38 -12.08
N GLY A 105 -8.51 -27.26 -11.35
CA GLY A 105 -9.59 -28.25 -11.38
C GLY A 105 -10.88 -27.79 -10.71
N GLU A 106 -10.79 -27.14 -9.54
CA GLU A 106 -11.94 -26.57 -8.84
C GLU A 106 -11.53 -25.21 -8.26
N ASP A 107 -12.36 -24.21 -8.50
CA ASP A 107 -12.22 -22.89 -7.88
C ASP A 107 -12.61 -23.01 -6.41
N TRP A 108 -11.88 -22.32 -5.55
CA TRP A 108 -12.18 -22.30 -4.12
C TRP A 108 -12.11 -20.87 -3.60
N ASP A 109 -12.88 -20.61 -2.56
CA ASP A 109 -13.02 -19.29 -1.97
C ASP A 109 -12.18 -19.21 -0.70
N SER A 110 -11.27 -18.23 -0.63
CA SER A 110 -10.57 -17.93 0.62
C SER A 110 -11.32 -16.84 1.39
N PRO A 111 -11.49 -17.00 2.71
CA PRO A 111 -11.95 -15.91 3.58
C PRO A 111 -10.92 -14.79 3.64
N VAL A 112 -11.42 -13.56 3.63
CA VAL A 112 -10.68 -12.29 3.78
C VAL A 112 -11.54 -11.30 4.57
N ASN A 113 -10.93 -10.26 5.12
CA ASN A 113 -11.63 -9.23 5.87
C ASN A 113 -11.63 -7.89 5.08
N PRO A 114 -12.73 -7.49 4.42
CA PRO A 114 -12.79 -6.28 3.59
C PRO A 114 -12.46 -4.98 4.32
N THR A 115 -12.65 -4.95 5.64
CA THR A 115 -12.48 -3.74 6.47
C THR A 115 -11.08 -3.64 7.07
N HIS A 116 -10.38 -4.77 7.29
CA HIS A 116 -9.07 -4.82 7.94
C HIS A 116 -7.91 -5.17 6.99
N ASP A 117 -8.17 -6.01 5.97
CA ASP A 117 -7.17 -6.39 4.98
C ASP A 117 -6.96 -5.26 3.97
N ILE A 118 -5.80 -5.29 3.31
CA ILE A 118 -5.42 -4.39 2.22
C ILE A 118 -5.52 -5.13 0.90
N PHE A 119 -6.22 -4.54 -0.05
CA PHE A 119 -6.43 -5.10 -1.38
C PHE A 119 -5.62 -4.32 -2.40
N CYS A 120 -4.50 -4.90 -2.82
CA CYS A 120 -3.63 -4.31 -3.83
C CYS A 120 -4.19 -4.59 -5.22
N ILE A 121 -4.59 -3.53 -5.92
CA ILE A 121 -5.19 -3.66 -7.25
C ILE A 121 -4.09 -3.94 -8.27
N ARG A 122 -4.25 -5.06 -8.96
CA ARG A 122 -3.64 -5.39 -10.23
C ARG A 122 -4.76 -5.33 -11.28
N SER A 123 -4.42 -4.92 -12.50
CA SER A 123 -5.39 -5.00 -13.58
C SER A 123 -4.66 -5.16 -14.90
N LYS A 124 -5.18 -6.06 -15.73
CA LYS A 124 -4.78 -6.21 -17.13
C LYS A 124 -5.40 -5.13 -18.02
N ALA A 125 -6.49 -4.52 -17.56
CA ALA A 125 -7.22 -3.49 -18.27
C ALA A 125 -7.59 -2.36 -17.29
N TRP A 126 -6.77 -1.31 -17.26
CA TRP A 126 -7.00 -0.12 -16.42
C TRP A 126 -8.17 0.75 -16.91
N ASN A 127 -8.93 0.31 -17.91
CA ASN A 127 -10.02 1.06 -18.49
C ASN A 127 -11.26 0.99 -17.59
N THR A 128 -11.69 2.15 -17.12
CA THR A 128 -12.94 2.31 -16.38
C THR A 128 -13.73 3.44 -17.03
N HIS A 129 -14.89 3.14 -17.60
CA HIS A 129 -15.82 4.18 -18.02
C HIS A 129 -16.65 4.57 -16.81
N ASP A 130 -16.43 5.79 -16.32
CA ASP A 130 -17.19 6.34 -15.21
C ASP A 130 -17.50 7.81 -15.49
N ASN A 131 -18.70 8.24 -15.08
CA ASN A 131 -19.15 9.62 -15.18
C ASN A 131 -18.91 10.40 -13.87
N HIS A 132 -18.30 9.75 -12.86
CA HIS A 132 -17.99 10.29 -11.54
C HIS A 132 -19.20 10.83 -10.78
N ALA A 133 -20.42 10.42 -11.16
CA ALA A 133 -21.65 10.93 -10.57
C ALA A 133 -21.89 10.43 -9.13
N GLU A 134 -21.36 9.26 -8.81
CA GLU A 134 -21.43 8.62 -7.50
C GLU A 134 -20.07 7.99 -7.10
N GLY A 135 -19.93 7.69 -5.81
CA GLY A 135 -18.72 7.09 -5.25
C GLY A 135 -18.43 5.69 -5.80
N TRP A 136 -17.16 5.40 -6.07
CA TRP A 136 -16.70 4.08 -6.52
C TRP A 136 -16.88 3.05 -5.42
N GLN A 137 -17.39 1.88 -5.80
CA GLN A 137 -17.56 0.75 -4.91
C GLN A 137 -16.79 -0.45 -5.48
N ILE A 138 -15.72 -0.85 -4.79
CA ILE A 138 -15.03 -2.11 -5.11
C ILE A 138 -15.48 -3.14 -4.08
N GLN A 139 -16.06 -4.22 -4.58
CA GLN A 139 -16.84 -5.16 -3.80
C GLN A 139 -16.28 -6.57 -3.85
N LEU A 140 -16.34 -7.24 -2.71
CA LEU A 140 -16.13 -8.68 -2.59
C LEU A 140 -17.46 -9.38 -2.31
N PRO A 141 -17.69 -10.59 -2.85
CA PRO A 141 -18.83 -11.41 -2.46
C PRO A 141 -18.77 -11.78 -0.97
N ASP A 142 -19.91 -11.73 -0.27
CA ASP A 142 -20.05 -12.19 1.12
C ASP A 142 -19.69 -13.69 1.23
N LEU A 143 -19.04 -14.08 2.34
CA LEU A 143 -18.74 -15.48 2.69
C LEU A 143 -19.99 -16.36 2.86
N SER A 144 -21.18 -15.78 3.06
CA SER A 144 -22.43 -16.50 3.25
C SER A 144 -22.80 -17.38 2.04
N PRO A 145 -23.07 -18.69 2.24
CA PRO A 145 -23.52 -19.59 1.17
C PRO A 145 -24.91 -19.23 0.61
N ARG A 146 -25.62 -18.26 1.20
CA ARG A 146 -26.89 -17.71 0.67
C ARG A 146 -26.72 -16.51 -0.27
N GLY A 147 -25.48 -16.03 -0.46
CA GLY A 147 -24.96 -15.51 -1.73
C GLY A 147 -25.65 -14.31 -2.38
N SER A 148 -26.15 -13.32 -1.63
CA SER A 148 -26.72 -12.10 -2.24
C SER A 148 -26.17 -10.78 -1.73
N GLN A 149 -25.23 -10.78 -0.79
CA GLN A 149 -24.65 -9.54 -0.25
C GLN A 149 -23.21 -9.41 -0.73
N THR A 150 -22.82 -8.18 -1.05
CA THR A 150 -21.45 -7.77 -1.35
C THR A 150 -20.97 -6.82 -0.27
N THR A 151 -19.67 -6.82 -0.02
CA THR A 151 -19.04 -5.94 0.98
C THR A 151 -18.01 -5.07 0.28
N ASN A 152 -18.09 -3.76 0.51
CA ASN A 152 -17.10 -2.82 0.01
C ASN A 152 -15.76 -3.02 0.73
N ILE A 153 -14.66 -3.08 -0.03
CA ILE A 153 -13.32 -3.03 0.54
C ILE A 153 -13.02 -1.63 1.07
N GLN A 154 -12.38 -1.55 2.25
CA GLN A 154 -12.07 -0.26 2.88
C GLN A 154 -10.62 0.17 2.70
N ASN A 155 -9.69 -0.75 2.39
CA ASN A 155 -8.29 -0.42 2.17
C ASN A 155 -7.83 -0.89 0.80
N ILE A 156 -7.52 0.06 -0.08
CA ILE A 156 -7.01 -0.19 -1.42
C ILE A 156 -5.54 0.17 -1.47
N ALA A 157 -4.74 -0.68 -2.11
CA ALA A 157 -3.34 -0.41 -2.36
C ALA A 157 -2.99 -0.43 -3.85
N PHE A 158 -1.91 0.28 -4.18
CA PHE A 158 -1.21 0.18 -5.47
C PHE A 158 0.28 -0.03 -5.23
N GLU A 159 0.90 -0.91 -6.03
CA GLU A 159 2.36 -1.03 -6.06
C GLU A 159 2.96 0.19 -6.77
N PHE A 160 3.87 0.89 -6.09
CA PHE A 160 4.55 2.04 -6.66
C PHE A 160 5.58 1.61 -7.70
N ASP A 161 5.55 2.25 -8.86
CA ASP A 161 6.58 2.14 -9.88
C ASP A 161 7.27 3.50 -10.03
N GLN A 162 8.60 3.53 -9.99
CA GLN A 162 9.39 4.77 -10.12
C GLN A 162 9.18 5.46 -11.47
N SER A 163 8.69 4.75 -12.49
CA SER A 163 8.30 5.33 -13.78
C SER A 163 7.09 6.27 -13.66
N TRP A 164 6.34 6.25 -12.54
CA TRP A 164 5.19 7.13 -12.33
C TRP A 164 5.55 8.61 -12.29
N THR A 165 6.81 8.96 -12.01
CA THR A 165 7.29 10.36 -12.06
C THR A 165 7.71 10.80 -13.46
N LYS A 166 7.81 9.88 -14.42
CA LYS A 166 8.23 10.16 -15.80
C LYS A 166 7.03 10.54 -16.66
N ASP A 167 7.24 11.45 -17.59
CA ASP A 167 6.25 11.84 -18.61
C ASP A 167 4.88 12.17 -18.00
N LEU A 168 4.88 12.89 -16.88
CA LEU A 168 3.64 13.36 -16.26
C LEU A 168 2.97 14.37 -17.19
N PRO A 169 1.64 14.26 -17.41
CA PRO A 169 0.92 15.19 -18.24
C PRO A 169 0.79 16.56 -17.55
N LYS A 170 0.41 17.56 -18.34
CA LYS A 170 0.26 18.95 -17.86
C LYS A 170 -1.04 19.18 -17.10
N CYS A 171 -2.05 18.31 -17.26
CA CYS A 171 -3.31 18.43 -16.58
C CYS A 171 -3.74 17.10 -15.95
N TYR A 172 -4.52 17.20 -14.87
CA TYR A 172 -4.98 16.05 -14.10
C TYR A 172 -5.92 15.15 -14.92
N TYR A 173 -6.76 15.72 -15.80
CA TYR A 173 -7.67 14.94 -16.65
C TYR A 173 -6.95 14.06 -17.67
N ASP A 174 -5.81 14.51 -18.19
CA ASP A 174 -4.97 13.67 -19.06
C ASP A 174 -4.38 12.49 -18.27
N LEU A 175 -3.96 12.72 -17.01
CA LEU A 175 -3.48 11.65 -16.13
C LEU A 175 -4.59 10.64 -15.82
N MET A 176 -5.80 11.13 -15.53
CA MET A 176 -7.00 10.30 -15.38
C MET A 176 -7.43 9.61 -16.66
N SER A 177 -6.93 10.00 -17.83
CA SER A 177 -7.23 9.33 -19.09
C SER A 177 -6.23 8.21 -19.39
N GLU A 178 -5.15 8.09 -18.62
CA GLU A 178 -4.16 7.04 -18.82
C GLU A 178 -4.72 5.66 -18.51
N THR A 179 -4.40 4.71 -19.38
CA THR A 179 -4.70 3.29 -19.23
C THR A 179 -3.60 2.59 -18.41
N SER A 180 -3.28 3.18 -17.26
CA SER A 180 -2.20 2.79 -16.36
C SER A 180 -2.67 2.70 -14.90
N ALA A 181 -1.87 2.08 -14.03
CA ALA A 181 -2.13 2.02 -12.59
C ALA A 181 -2.22 3.42 -11.96
N ARG A 182 -1.31 4.34 -12.32
CA ARG A 182 -1.34 5.73 -11.84
C ARG A 182 -2.55 6.50 -12.36
N GLY A 183 -3.00 6.21 -13.59
CA GLY A 183 -4.24 6.77 -14.12
C GLY A 183 -5.46 6.29 -13.34
N PHE A 184 -5.51 5.00 -13.01
CA PHE A 184 -6.59 4.42 -12.19
C PHE A 184 -6.60 5.02 -10.77
N LEU A 185 -5.43 5.11 -10.13
CA LEU A 185 -5.28 5.80 -8.84
C LEU A 185 -5.79 7.24 -8.91
N SER A 186 -5.46 7.97 -9.99
CA SER A 186 -5.88 9.36 -10.17
C SER A 186 -7.41 9.48 -10.31
N ARG A 187 -8.05 8.56 -11.05
CA ARG A 187 -9.51 8.46 -11.14
C ARG A 187 -10.15 8.15 -9.78
N LEU A 188 -9.57 7.24 -9.01
CA LEU A 188 -10.04 6.90 -7.67
C LEU A 188 -9.95 8.11 -6.71
N LEU A 189 -8.81 8.82 -6.70
CA LEU A 189 -8.61 10.03 -5.88
C LEU A 189 -9.56 11.17 -6.28
N TYR A 190 -9.83 11.32 -7.57
CA TYR A 190 -10.78 12.32 -8.06
C TYR A 190 -12.21 11.96 -7.69
N ASN A 191 -12.57 10.67 -7.74
CA ASN A 191 -13.88 10.21 -7.32
C ASN A 191 -14.09 10.40 -5.80
N THR A 192 -13.10 10.10 -4.96
CA THR A 192 -13.19 10.37 -3.51
C THR A 192 -13.29 11.86 -3.23
N PHE A 193 -12.55 12.69 -3.97
CA PHE A 193 -12.65 14.15 -3.90
C PHE A 193 -14.06 14.64 -4.20
N LEU A 194 -14.63 14.30 -5.36
CA LEU A 194 -15.96 14.80 -5.77
C LEU A 194 -17.10 14.37 -4.84
N ASN A 195 -16.97 13.21 -4.20
CA ASN A 195 -18.00 12.63 -3.36
C ASN A 195 -17.78 12.87 -1.85
N ASP A 196 -16.76 13.65 -1.48
CA ASP A 196 -16.35 13.90 -0.08
C ASP A 196 -16.23 12.59 0.73
N SER A 197 -15.68 11.56 0.08
CA SER A 197 -15.61 10.22 0.65
C SER A 197 -14.28 10.00 1.34
N THR A 198 -14.35 9.58 2.61
CA THR A 198 -13.18 9.12 3.38
C THR A 198 -12.84 7.64 3.15
N THR A 199 -13.61 6.97 2.28
CA THR A 199 -13.39 5.58 1.90
C THR A 199 -13.39 5.41 0.39
N PRO A 200 -12.60 4.49 -0.16
CA PRO A 200 -11.62 3.64 0.53
C PRO A 200 -10.39 4.44 0.99
N GLN A 201 -9.72 3.93 2.03
CA GLN A 201 -8.38 4.38 2.42
C GLN A 201 -7.37 3.91 1.36
N ILE A 202 -6.53 4.84 0.89
CA ILE A 202 -5.61 4.58 -0.22
C ILE A 202 -4.19 4.41 0.32
N TRP A 203 -3.57 3.32 -0.09
CA TRP A 203 -2.21 2.93 0.27
C TRP A 203 -1.32 2.84 -0.97
N ILE A 204 -0.05 3.20 -0.82
CA ILE A 204 0.99 3.02 -1.82
C ILE A 204 2.05 2.07 -1.25
N ILE A 205 2.27 0.94 -1.91
CA ILE A 205 3.25 -0.06 -1.50
C ILE A 205 4.58 0.24 -2.19
N VAL A 206 5.62 0.48 -1.41
CA VAL A 206 6.99 0.72 -1.86
C VAL A 206 7.86 -0.47 -1.46
N LYS A 207 8.09 -1.41 -2.39
CA LYS A 207 8.77 -2.69 -2.10
C LYS A 207 10.29 -2.54 -1.90
N ASN A 208 10.93 -1.70 -2.70
CA ASN A 208 12.40 -1.62 -2.77
C ASN A 208 12.98 -0.37 -2.10
N GLY A 209 12.17 0.34 -1.32
CA GLY A 209 12.58 1.57 -0.65
C GLY A 209 13.17 1.28 0.73
N GLN A 210 14.39 1.72 0.98
CA GLN A 210 14.94 1.79 2.33
C GLN A 210 14.23 2.86 3.15
N TRP A 211 13.88 2.54 4.39
CA TRP A 211 13.13 3.43 5.27
C TRP A 211 13.62 3.34 6.72
N THR A 212 13.24 4.28 7.57
CA THR A 212 13.55 4.22 9.01
C THR A 212 12.32 4.59 9.83
N ILE A 213 12.36 4.21 11.10
CA ILE A 213 11.26 4.47 12.03
C ILE A 213 11.27 5.94 12.40
N ASP A 214 10.11 6.59 12.29
CA ASP A 214 9.86 7.87 12.95
C ASP A 214 9.90 7.65 14.49
N PRO A 215 10.89 8.22 15.21
CA PRO A 215 11.04 8.00 16.64
C PRO A 215 9.86 8.55 17.46
N TYR A 216 9.04 9.43 16.89
CA TYR A 216 7.88 10.02 17.54
C TYR A 216 6.59 9.23 17.35
N ARG A 217 6.56 8.23 16.46
CA ARG A 217 5.38 7.40 16.24
C ARG A 217 5.49 6.07 16.98
N PRO A 218 4.44 5.64 17.69
CA PRO A 218 4.41 4.29 18.25
C PRO A 218 4.54 3.29 17.11
N ARG A 219 5.38 2.26 17.32
CA ARG A 219 5.50 1.17 16.35
C ARG A 219 4.14 0.50 16.20
N PRO A 220 3.68 0.22 14.97
CA PRO A 220 2.53 -0.65 14.77
C PRO A 220 2.79 -1.96 15.49
N THR A 221 1.84 -2.39 16.33
CA THR A 221 1.96 -3.63 17.10
C THR A 221 2.01 -4.86 16.19
N ASN A 222 1.28 -4.83 15.07
CA ASN A 222 1.22 -5.92 14.09
C ASN A 222 1.51 -5.40 12.68
N PRO A 223 2.45 -6.01 11.93
CA PRO A 223 2.66 -5.70 10.52
C PRO A 223 1.51 -6.24 9.66
N TRP A 224 1.30 -5.61 8.52
CA TRP A 224 0.56 -6.24 7.42
C TRP A 224 1.47 -7.31 6.82
N HIS A 225 0.90 -8.35 6.24
CA HIS A 225 1.69 -9.38 5.58
C HIS A 225 1.03 -9.84 4.31
N ASP A 226 1.84 -10.19 3.33
CA ASP A 226 1.42 -10.91 2.15
C ASP A 226 1.78 -12.41 2.32
N TYR A 227 2.13 -13.14 1.26
CA TYR A 227 2.48 -14.55 1.34
C TYR A 227 3.70 -14.81 2.22
N ASP A 228 4.77 -14.04 2.08
CA ASP A 228 6.03 -14.29 2.78
C ASP A 228 6.68 -13.02 3.34
N THR A 229 6.12 -11.85 3.04
CA THR A 229 6.73 -10.57 3.38
C THR A 229 5.88 -9.80 4.37
N ASP A 230 6.52 -9.24 5.39
CA ASP A 230 5.92 -8.32 6.33
C ASP A 230 6.06 -6.87 5.84
N TYR A 231 5.01 -6.09 6.02
CA TYR A 231 4.90 -4.68 5.64
C TYR A 231 4.52 -3.84 6.85
N VAL A 232 5.06 -2.63 6.88
CA VAL A 232 4.76 -1.66 7.94
C VAL A 232 4.40 -0.31 7.34
N PRO A 233 3.46 0.43 7.96
CA PRO A 233 3.19 1.81 7.60
C PRO A 233 4.42 2.68 7.80
N VAL A 234 4.75 3.47 6.80
CA VAL A 234 5.86 4.42 6.85
C VAL A 234 5.38 5.81 6.47
N THR A 235 6.06 6.83 6.98
CA THR A 235 6.03 8.16 6.40
C THR A 235 7.19 8.24 5.41
N PRO A 236 7.05 8.83 4.21
CA PRO A 236 8.13 8.90 3.23
C PRO A 236 9.19 9.98 3.55
N TYR A 237 9.10 10.60 4.71
CA TYR A 237 10.06 11.55 5.26
C TYR A 237 9.91 11.57 6.78
N PHE A 238 10.96 12.00 7.47
CA PHE A 238 10.89 12.33 8.89
C PHE A 238 11.91 13.42 9.24
N SER A 239 11.59 14.21 10.26
CA SER A 239 12.54 15.13 10.87
C SER A 239 13.40 14.33 11.85
N CYS A 240 14.69 14.22 11.56
CA CYS A 240 15.58 13.47 12.45
C CYS A 240 15.90 14.31 13.68
N PRO A 241 15.64 13.80 14.90
CA PRO A 241 15.95 14.53 16.12
C PRO A 241 17.45 14.66 16.39
N HIS A 242 18.29 13.78 15.82
CA HIS A 242 19.73 13.77 16.06
C HIS A 242 20.48 14.85 15.28
N CYS A 243 20.19 15.01 13.99
CA CYS A 243 20.84 16.01 13.14
C CYS A 243 19.97 17.25 12.86
N LEU A 244 18.75 17.30 13.42
CA LEU A 244 17.75 18.36 13.21
C LEU A 244 17.41 18.60 11.72
N SER A 245 17.70 17.63 10.86
CA SER A 245 17.50 17.72 9.42
C SER A 245 16.36 16.79 8.99
N SER A 246 15.64 17.19 7.94
CA SER A 246 14.70 16.30 7.27
C SER A 246 15.48 15.27 6.47
N HIS A 247 15.32 14.00 6.81
CA HIS A 247 15.86 12.92 5.99
C HIS A 247 14.81 12.52 4.97
N GLU A 248 15.23 12.55 3.71
CA GLU A 248 14.54 11.84 2.65
C GLU A 248 15.07 10.40 2.67
N PHE A 249 14.15 9.44 2.62
CA PHE A 249 14.50 8.05 2.41
C PHE A 249 15.15 7.86 1.04
N ASP A 250 15.54 6.64 0.68
CA ASP A 250 16.23 6.39 -0.58
C ASP A 250 15.50 6.97 -1.82
N GLY A 251 16.18 6.95 -2.98
CA GLY A 251 15.64 7.54 -4.21
C GLY A 251 14.26 7.03 -4.63
N VAL A 252 13.83 5.86 -4.13
CA VAL A 252 12.50 5.29 -4.40
C VAL A 252 11.43 6.05 -3.64
N PHE A 253 11.62 6.27 -2.33
CA PHE A 253 10.68 7.08 -1.54
C PHE A 253 10.68 8.54 -1.95
N GLN A 254 11.83 9.07 -2.37
CA GLN A 254 11.89 10.41 -2.96
C GLN A 254 11.04 10.48 -4.24
N SER A 255 11.09 9.45 -5.09
CA SER A 255 10.25 9.36 -6.29
C SER A 255 8.76 9.27 -5.94
N ALA A 256 8.40 8.48 -4.92
CA ALA A 256 7.02 8.35 -4.46
C ALA A 256 6.48 9.68 -3.89
N LYS A 257 7.30 10.39 -3.11
CA LYS A 257 7.02 11.74 -2.61
C LYS A 257 6.87 12.74 -3.76
N SER A 258 7.79 12.72 -4.72
CA SER A 258 7.71 13.59 -5.90
C SER A 258 6.44 13.34 -6.71
N PHE A 259 6.06 12.07 -6.90
CA PHE A 259 4.82 11.73 -7.59
C PHE A 259 3.60 12.27 -6.82
N ARG A 260 3.54 12.08 -5.50
CA ARG A 260 2.48 12.65 -4.67
C ARG A 260 2.39 14.17 -4.81
N ASN A 261 3.50 14.88 -4.68
CA ASN A 261 3.52 16.35 -4.82
C ASN A 261 3.07 16.80 -6.22
N SER A 262 3.42 16.05 -7.26
CA SER A 262 2.92 16.31 -8.62
C SER A 262 1.41 16.09 -8.74
N LEU A 263 0.86 15.05 -8.08
CA LEU A 263 -0.58 14.85 -8.02
C LEU A 263 -1.29 16.01 -7.31
N ASP A 264 -0.74 16.49 -6.18
CA ASP A 264 -1.27 17.65 -5.44
C ASP A 264 -1.30 18.89 -6.34
N ALA A 265 -0.18 19.18 -7.02
CA ALA A 265 -0.06 20.33 -7.91
C ALA A 265 -1.00 20.25 -9.12
N LEU A 266 -1.17 19.07 -9.72
CA LEU A 266 -2.09 18.87 -10.84
C LEU A 266 -3.55 18.93 -10.37
N GLY A 267 -3.84 18.38 -9.19
CA GLY A 267 -5.17 18.26 -8.61
C GLY A 267 -5.80 19.60 -8.20
N GLY A 268 -4.98 20.62 -7.89
CA GLY A 268 -5.49 21.98 -7.64
C GLY A 268 -6.35 22.54 -8.79
N ALA A 269 -6.14 22.07 -10.03
CA ALA A 269 -6.99 22.46 -11.16
C ALA A 269 -8.42 21.89 -11.08
N CYS A 270 -8.62 20.78 -10.36
CA CYS A 270 -9.90 20.08 -10.20
C CYS A 270 -10.83 20.72 -9.18
N GLU A 271 -10.38 21.69 -8.39
CA GLU A 271 -11.19 22.35 -7.35
C GLU A 271 -12.48 22.99 -7.89
N LYS A 272 -12.44 23.46 -9.14
CA LYS A 272 -13.59 24.06 -9.82
C LYS A 272 -14.75 23.10 -9.98
N ASP A 273 -14.48 21.79 -9.99
CA ASP A 273 -15.47 20.74 -10.22
C ASP A 273 -16.22 20.34 -8.94
N TYR A 274 -15.76 20.80 -7.77
CA TYR A 274 -16.38 20.47 -6.49
C TYR A 274 -17.78 21.09 -6.39
N ARG A 275 -18.79 20.28 -6.04
CA ARG A 275 -20.24 20.63 -6.05
C ARG A 275 -20.62 21.88 -5.25
N ASN A 276 -19.77 22.33 -4.33
CA ASN A 276 -19.98 23.50 -3.47
C ASN A 276 -18.83 24.52 -3.57
N SER A 277 -18.20 24.70 -4.73
CA SER A 277 -17.21 25.77 -4.96
C SER A 277 -17.88 27.16 -4.97
N SER A 278 -18.49 27.57 -3.86
CA SER A 278 -18.52 29.00 -3.54
C SER A 278 -17.07 29.41 -3.35
N PRO A 279 -16.54 30.37 -4.11
CA PRO A 279 -15.24 30.94 -3.80
C PRO A 279 -15.33 31.54 -2.39
N LEU A 280 -14.81 30.82 -1.39
CA LEU A 280 -14.50 31.39 -0.07
C LEU A 280 -13.30 32.31 -0.24
N TYR A 281 -13.49 33.39 -0.99
CA TYR A 281 -12.54 34.48 -1.12
C TYR A 281 -13.24 35.73 -0.62
N ASP A 282 -13.12 35.98 0.69
CA ASP A 282 -13.08 37.34 1.20
C ASP A 282 -12.23 37.50 2.48
N ASP A 283 -11.52 36.47 2.96
CA ASP A 283 -10.53 36.61 4.03
C ASP A 283 -9.10 36.64 3.46
N ALA A 284 -8.82 37.68 2.69
CA ALA A 284 -7.49 38.02 2.19
C ALA A 284 -6.56 38.60 3.28
N GLU A 285 -6.70 38.17 4.55
CA GLU A 285 -5.91 38.73 5.65
C GLU A 285 -4.88 37.78 6.25
N HIS A 286 -4.91 36.47 5.94
CA HIS A 286 -3.87 35.54 6.38
C HIS A 286 -3.40 34.69 5.19
N GLY A 287 -2.19 34.97 4.69
CA GLY A 287 -1.57 34.34 3.52
C GLY A 287 -1.19 32.86 3.67
N ALA A 288 -2.05 32.05 4.28
CA ALA A 288 -1.96 30.60 4.23
C ALA A 288 -2.86 30.11 3.08
N ILE A 289 -2.24 29.75 1.97
CA ILE A 289 -2.86 28.95 0.91
C ILE A 289 -3.20 27.60 1.58
N TYR A 290 -4.46 27.35 1.90
CA TYR A 290 -4.90 26.02 2.33
C TYR A 290 -5.01 25.14 1.08
N ASP A 291 -4.26 24.05 1.04
CA ASP A 291 -4.23 23.09 -0.08
C ASP A 291 -5.61 22.42 -0.27
N SER A 292 -6.35 22.82 -1.30
CA SER A 292 -7.77 22.48 -1.51
C SER A 292 -8.04 21.24 -2.37
N PHE A 293 -7.00 20.46 -2.72
CA PHE A 293 -7.10 19.07 -3.22
C PHE A 293 -6.59 18.07 -2.17
N GLY A 294 -7.07 18.21 -0.92
CA GLY A 294 -6.56 17.50 0.26
C GLY A 294 -6.79 15.98 0.31
N THR A 295 -7.31 15.34 -0.75
CA THR A 295 -7.47 13.87 -0.79
C THR A 295 -6.15 13.12 -0.68
N LEU A 296 -5.04 13.76 -1.06
CA LEU A 296 -3.70 13.22 -0.95
C LEU A 296 -3.13 13.23 0.48
N VAL A 297 -3.74 14.01 1.40
CA VAL A 297 -3.47 13.90 2.84
C VAL A 297 -3.86 12.51 3.37
N GLY A 298 -4.84 11.87 2.72
CA GLY A 298 -5.30 10.52 3.06
C GLY A 298 -4.45 9.38 2.50
N VAL A 299 -3.49 9.64 1.60
CA VAL A 299 -2.66 8.59 0.99
C VAL A 299 -1.55 8.16 1.95
N LYS A 300 -1.56 6.88 2.30
CA LYS A 300 -0.60 6.25 3.21
C LYS A 300 0.42 5.41 2.45
N PHE A 301 1.55 5.11 3.08
CA PHE A 301 2.62 4.31 2.48
C PHE A 301 2.90 3.06 3.29
N LEU A 302 3.19 1.96 2.59
CA LEU A 302 3.66 0.70 3.15
C LEU A 302 5.03 0.38 2.59
N ALA A 303 5.92 -0.11 3.45
CA ALA A 303 7.25 -0.57 3.08
C ALA A 303 7.50 -1.99 3.55
N HIS A 304 8.38 -2.70 2.87
CA HIS A 304 8.92 -3.98 3.34
C HIS A 304 9.62 -3.80 4.68
N ARG A 305 9.24 -4.59 5.68
CA ARG A 305 9.80 -4.48 7.03
C ARG A 305 11.33 -4.66 7.03
N ASP A 306 11.84 -5.54 6.17
CA ASP A 306 13.27 -5.87 6.09
C ASP A 306 14.11 -4.79 5.40
N MET A 307 13.48 -3.80 4.77
CA MET A 307 14.16 -2.63 4.20
C MET A 307 14.41 -1.52 5.23
N GLN A 308 14.17 -1.79 6.51
CA GLN A 308 14.43 -0.84 7.57
C GLN A 308 15.95 -0.63 7.75
N ILE A 309 16.39 0.63 7.69
CA ILE A 309 17.75 1.05 8.03
C ILE A 309 17.79 1.72 9.40
N ASP A 310 18.97 1.71 10.01
CA ASP A 310 19.21 2.38 11.29
C ASP A 310 18.99 3.90 11.19
N LEU A 311 18.63 4.49 12.33
CA LEU A 311 18.46 5.93 12.45
C LEU A 311 19.78 6.66 12.15
N CYS A 312 19.68 7.86 11.57
CA CYS A 312 20.80 8.77 11.42
C CYS A 312 21.47 9.01 12.79
N ILE A 313 22.77 8.71 12.88
CA ILE A 313 23.58 8.84 14.11
C ILE A 313 24.06 10.30 14.32
N GLY A 314 23.70 11.23 13.41
CA GLY A 314 24.18 12.61 13.43
C GLY A 314 25.64 12.72 12.95
N PRO A 315 26.19 13.94 12.81
CA PRO A 315 27.64 14.08 12.64
C PRO A 315 28.31 13.44 13.85
N GLY A 316 29.19 12.47 13.60
CA GLY A 316 30.03 11.89 14.65
C GLY A 316 30.84 13.00 15.34
N PRO A 317 31.30 12.78 16.58
CA PRO A 317 31.94 13.83 17.39
C PRO A 317 33.22 14.47 16.83
N ASP A 318 33.74 14.08 15.66
CA ASP A 318 35.04 14.55 15.17
C ASP A 318 34.96 14.92 13.67
N ASP A 319 34.63 16.17 13.37
CA ASP A 319 35.20 16.94 12.24
C ASP A 319 34.87 18.43 12.43
N ASP A 320 35.27 18.98 13.58
CA ASP A 320 35.45 20.42 13.70
C ASP A 320 36.67 20.81 12.88
N GLY A 321 36.46 20.97 11.57
CA GLY A 321 37.38 21.56 10.61
C GLY A 321 37.71 23.00 10.97
N ARG A 322 38.44 23.19 12.07
CA ARG A 322 39.25 24.38 12.31
C ARG A 322 40.40 24.29 11.31
N GLU A 323 40.20 24.92 10.17
CA GLU A 323 41.30 25.37 9.33
C GLU A 323 42.17 26.27 10.22
N GLU A 324 43.32 25.75 10.65
CA GLU A 324 44.37 26.57 11.24
C GLU A 324 44.88 27.49 10.12
N GLU A 325 44.52 28.77 10.18
CA GLU A 325 45.16 29.82 9.38
C GLU A 325 46.65 29.85 9.76
N GLU A 326 47.50 29.25 8.92
CA GLU A 326 48.95 29.44 8.98
C GLU A 326 49.28 30.89 8.63
N ASP A 327 49.61 31.66 9.67
CA ASP A 327 50.13 33.02 9.64
C ASP A 327 51.46 33.07 8.87
N GLY A 328 51.38 33.34 7.57
CA GLY A 328 52.52 33.54 6.68
C GLY A 328 53.27 34.82 7.03
N ARG A 329 54.22 34.73 7.96
CA ARG A 329 55.25 35.77 8.14
C ARG A 329 56.21 35.75 6.96
N GLU A 330 56.12 36.80 6.15
CA GLU A 330 57.13 37.19 5.17
C GLU A 330 58.48 37.36 5.88
N HIS A 331 59.43 36.48 5.55
CA HIS A 331 60.85 36.68 5.82
C HIS A 331 61.42 37.41 4.59
N GLU A 332 61.66 38.71 4.73
CA GLU A 332 62.54 39.46 3.84
C GLU A 332 63.95 38.88 3.98
N GLU A 333 64.45 38.24 2.93
CA GLU A 333 65.88 38.02 2.73
C GLU A 333 66.38 39.03 1.70
N GLU A 334 67.14 39.99 2.21
CA GLU A 334 68.12 40.78 1.46
C GLU A 334 69.10 39.81 0.77
N ASP A 335 69.35 39.99 -0.53
CA ASP A 335 70.73 39.80 -0.99
C ASP A 335 71.07 40.69 -2.20
N ASP A 336 72.25 41.25 -2.05
CA ASP A 336 72.90 42.30 -2.82
C ASP A 336 73.52 41.78 -4.12
N SER A 337 73.93 42.73 -4.98
CA SER A 337 74.98 42.63 -6.02
C SER A 337 74.64 41.85 -7.31
N ASP A 338 75.03 42.24 -8.52
CA ASP A 338 75.85 43.34 -9.02
C ASP A 338 75.76 43.37 -10.57
N LEU A 339 75.97 44.57 -11.14
CA LEU A 339 76.71 44.88 -12.37
C LEU A 339 76.35 44.19 -13.71
N GLU A 340 76.08 44.99 -14.74
CA GLU A 340 77.07 45.26 -15.80
C GLU A 340 76.67 46.44 -16.71
N PHE A 341 77.71 46.97 -17.37
CA PHE A 341 77.88 48.28 -18.01
C PHE A 341 77.01 48.63 -19.22
#